data_AF-A0A9D9NA82-F1
#
_entry.id   AF-A0A9D9NA82-F1
#
_cell.length_a   1.000
_cell.length_b   1.000
_cell.length_c   1.000
_cell.angle_alpha   90.00
_cell.angle_beta   90.00
_cell.angle_gamma   90.00
#
_symmetry.space_group_name_H-M   'P 1'
#
loop_
_entity.id
_entity.type
_entity.pdbx_description
1 polymer ?
#
loop_
_entity_poly.entity_id
_entity_poly.type
_entity_poly.pdbx_seq_one_letter_code
_entity_poly.pdbx_strand_id
1 'polypeptide(L)'
;MVAQRTFEKILNSFSFFTSGLTDEEIMGEVIDQLGLLIIFMIDQGDAEGEITGLMPGHNYYAVAFGVESGTYTYNSALAKEPFTTLPSEPTDAYATGKVTYWDINDLAAYKPEYAALLKDESKPIIAAVEIEYNEEAESCYYALWVGDVTADPDMTFDQTIMNGKTAKKGDPVSLFYLTREQLSTLSVIAVDSDSNYGDMYMEVITLTEEGMSQDFALFDEYYAAQGQSSVKSASAETISEPASFGKQEITGHGALYYSK
;
A
#
# COMPACT_ATOMS: atom_id res chain seq x y z
N MET A 1 -1.68 7.43 14.10
CA MET A 1 -1.06 6.36 13.28
C MET A 1 -1.84 6.03 11.99
N VAL A 2 -3.18 6.09 11.98
CA VAL A 2 -3.98 5.90 10.73
C VAL A 2 -3.77 7.05 9.73
N ALA A 3 -3.67 8.31 10.21
CA ALA A 3 -3.42 9.48 9.37
C ALA A 3 -2.08 9.41 8.60
N GLN A 4 -1.03 8.84 9.20
CA GLN A 4 0.31 8.74 8.62
C GLN A 4 0.36 7.75 7.45
N ARG A 5 -0.30 6.57 7.56
CA ARG A 5 -0.39 5.59 6.46
C ARG A 5 -1.25 6.08 5.28
N THR A 6 -2.29 6.89 5.54
CA THR A 6 -3.10 7.51 4.48
C THR A 6 -2.32 8.61 3.75
N PHE A 7 -1.45 9.32 4.47
CA PHE A 7 -0.58 10.37 3.93
C PHE A 7 0.49 9.82 2.96
N GLU A 8 1.08 8.65 3.26
CA GLU A 8 2.10 7.98 2.43
C GLU A 8 1.59 7.54 1.04
N LYS A 9 0.36 7.02 0.95
CA LYS A 9 -0.23 6.57 -0.32
C LYS A 9 -0.65 7.72 -1.24
N ILE A 10 -1.02 8.85 -0.64
CA ILE A 10 -1.51 10.00 -1.38
C ILE A 10 -0.32 10.74 -1.98
N LEU A 11 0.73 11.08 -1.23
CA LEU A 11 1.85 11.84 -1.82
C LEU A 11 2.61 11.10 -2.93
N ASN A 12 2.70 9.78 -2.89
CA ASN A 12 3.43 9.00 -3.90
C ASN A 12 2.74 8.93 -5.27
N SER A 13 1.43 9.22 -5.39
CA SER A 13 0.69 9.05 -6.65
C SER A 13 0.59 10.33 -7.51
N PHE A 14 1.18 11.46 -7.11
CA PHE A 14 0.91 12.73 -7.77
C PHE A 14 2.14 13.50 -8.24
N SER A 15 2.23 13.66 -9.57
CA SER A 15 3.13 14.62 -10.21
C SER A 15 2.37 15.88 -10.67
N PHE A 16 1.62 16.49 -9.75
CA PHE A 16 0.89 17.75 -10.02
C PHE A 16 1.82 18.89 -10.51
N PHE A 17 3.10 18.82 -10.11
CA PHE A 17 4.07 19.89 -10.33
C PHE A 17 4.75 19.81 -11.71
N THR A 18 4.57 18.72 -12.45
CA THR A 18 5.09 18.57 -13.82
C THR A 18 3.99 18.56 -14.88
N SER A 19 2.71 18.49 -14.47
CA SER A 19 1.55 18.45 -15.37
C SER A 19 1.14 19.84 -15.91
N GLY A 20 1.79 20.92 -15.47
CA GLY A 20 1.52 22.28 -15.93
C GLY A 20 0.28 22.94 -15.30
N LEU A 21 -0.22 22.38 -14.20
CA LEU A 21 -1.32 22.95 -13.41
C LEU A 21 -0.91 24.29 -12.79
N THR A 22 -1.89 25.18 -12.62
CA THR A 22 -1.71 26.40 -11.83
C THR A 22 -1.68 26.09 -10.34
N ASP A 23 -1.15 27.01 -9.53
CA ASP A 23 -1.08 26.81 -8.08
C ASP A 23 -2.49 26.61 -7.47
N GLU A 24 -3.51 27.30 -7.99
CA GLU A 24 -4.90 27.12 -7.56
C GLU A 24 -5.47 25.75 -7.92
N GLU A 25 -5.12 25.21 -9.09
CA GLU A 25 -5.52 23.86 -9.50
C GLU A 25 -4.85 22.81 -8.63
N ILE A 26 -3.56 22.98 -8.33
CA ILE A 26 -2.82 22.10 -7.41
C ILE A 26 -3.45 22.13 -6.01
N MET A 27 -3.71 23.31 -5.46
CA MET A 27 -4.35 23.45 -4.14
C MET A 27 -5.77 22.85 -4.13
N GLY A 28 -6.53 23.03 -5.21
CA GLY A 28 -7.86 22.44 -5.38
C GLY A 28 -7.81 20.91 -5.35
N GLU A 29 -6.95 20.29 -6.16
CA GLU A 29 -6.77 18.84 -6.19
C GLU A 29 -6.32 18.28 -4.83
N VAL A 30 -5.38 18.95 -4.17
CA VAL A 30 -4.93 18.55 -2.83
C VAL A 30 -6.10 18.60 -1.83
N ILE A 31 -6.92 19.65 -1.84
CA ILE A 31 -8.09 19.75 -0.94
C ILE A 31 -9.15 18.70 -1.29
N ASP A 32 -9.45 18.48 -2.56
CA ASP A 32 -10.48 17.53 -2.97
C ASP A 32 -10.10 16.10 -2.59
N GLN A 33 -8.81 15.76 -2.67
CA GLN A 33 -8.32 14.43 -2.37
C GLN A 33 -7.99 14.24 -0.88
N LEU A 34 -7.50 15.28 -0.20
CA LEU A 34 -7.11 15.23 1.21
C LEU A 34 -8.10 15.89 2.18
N GLY A 35 -9.26 16.36 1.73
CA GLY A 35 -10.15 17.20 2.52
C GLY A 35 -10.50 16.63 3.90
N LEU A 36 -10.78 15.32 3.98
CA LEU A 36 -11.02 14.64 5.25
C LEU A 36 -9.80 14.62 6.18
N LEU A 37 -8.59 14.51 5.64
CA LEU A 37 -7.34 14.51 6.39
C LEU A 37 -6.95 15.92 6.84
N ILE A 38 -7.11 16.91 5.96
CA ILE A 38 -6.86 18.33 6.24
C ILE A 38 -7.70 18.79 7.44
N ILE A 39 -8.95 18.30 7.58
CA ILE A 39 -9.79 18.55 8.77
C ILE A 39 -9.08 18.13 10.06
N PHE A 40 -8.53 16.91 10.09
CA PHE A 40 -7.84 16.39 11.27
C PHE A 40 -6.58 17.19 11.59
N MET A 41 -5.83 17.62 10.57
CA MET A 41 -4.60 18.39 10.74
C MET A 41 -4.86 19.81 11.25
N ILE A 42 -5.87 20.49 10.70
CA ILE A 42 -6.27 21.83 11.14
C ILE A 42 -6.73 21.81 12.60
N ASP A 43 -7.48 20.77 13.01
CA ASP A 43 -8.00 20.66 14.39
C ASP A 43 -6.90 20.37 15.41
N GLN A 44 -5.85 19.64 15.02
CA GLN A 44 -4.72 19.34 15.90
C GLN A 44 -3.67 20.46 15.97
N GLY A 45 -3.61 21.33 14.95
CA GLY A 45 -2.75 22.50 14.95
C GLY A 45 -1.25 22.19 14.91
N ASP A 46 -0.86 21.02 14.39
CA ASP A 46 0.53 20.62 14.29
C ASP A 46 1.29 21.48 13.27
N ALA A 47 2.44 22.01 13.70
CA ALA A 47 3.30 22.88 12.90
C ALA A 47 4.44 22.13 12.17
N GLU A 48 4.62 20.84 12.49
CA GLU A 48 5.69 19.99 11.96
C GLU A 48 5.10 18.63 11.55
N GLY A 49 5.61 18.07 10.46
CA GLY A 49 5.20 16.77 9.94
C GLY A 49 6.39 16.03 9.33
N GLU A 50 6.48 14.74 9.61
CA GLU A 50 7.46 13.85 8.99
C GLU A 50 6.81 13.14 7.79
N ILE A 51 7.53 13.11 6.66
CA ILE A 51 7.09 12.41 5.45
C ILE A 51 8.03 11.22 5.24
N THR A 52 7.48 10.01 5.29
CA THR A 52 8.17 8.74 5.07
C THR A 52 7.73 8.10 3.75
N GLY A 53 8.47 7.08 3.28
CA GLY A 53 8.09 6.29 2.11
C GLY A 53 8.29 6.96 0.75
N LEU A 54 9.16 7.97 0.67
CA LEU A 54 9.59 8.57 -0.59
C LEU A 54 10.62 7.67 -1.29
N MET A 55 10.58 7.62 -2.61
CA MET A 55 11.56 6.88 -3.39
C MET A 55 12.94 7.53 -3.25
N PRO A 56 14.02 6.76 -3.04
CA PRO A 56 15.39 7.30 -2.96
C PRO A 56 15.86 7.92 -4.27
N GLY A 57 16.74 8.91 -4.19
CA GLY A 57 17.33 9.58 -5.35
C GLY A 57 16.33 10.32 -6.25
N HIS A 58 15.10 10.55 -5.78
CA HIS A 58 14.04 11.18 -6.56
C HIS A 58 13.83 12.64 -6.18
N ASN A 59 13.44 13.43 -7.17
CA ASN A 59 13.12 14.85 -6.98
C ASN A 59 11.67 15.01 -6.58
N TYR A 60 11.45 15.77 -5.51
CA TYR A 60 10.14 16.07 -4.94
C TYR A 60 9.98 17.58 -4.73
N TYR A 61 8.74 17.99 -4.48
CA TYR A 61 8.41 19.32 -3.99
C TYR A 61 7.72 19.20 -2.64
N ALA A 62 8.26 19.88 -1.63
CA ALA A 62 7.55 20.14 -0.39
C ALA A 62 6.61 21.32 -0.64
N VAL A 63 5.33 21.16 -0.32
CA VAL A 63 4.32 22.20 -0.53
C VAL A 63 3.56 22.52 0.74
N ALA A 64 3.19 23.80 0.88
CA ALA A 64 2.41 24.27 2.00
C ALA A 64 1.48 25.41 1.56
N PHE A 65 0.25 25.39 2.06
CA PHE A 65 -0.71 26.49 1.91
C PHE A 65 -1.69 26.48 3.08
N GLY A 66 -2.23 27.64 3.41
CA GLY A 66 -3.22 27.81 4.46
C GLY A 66 -4.62 27.43 3.96
N VAL A 67 -5.38 26.76 4.81
CA VAL A 67 -6.77 26.38 4.57
C VAL A 67 -7.63 26.92 5.69
N GLU A 68 -8.76 27.51 5.33
CA GLU A 68 -9.73 28.03 6.29
C GLU A 68 -10.59 26.89 6.87
N SER A 69 -10.66 26.83 8.21
CA SER A 69 -11.43 25.80 8.90
C SER A 69 -12.93 25.97 8.65
N GLY A 70 -13.62 24.87 8.32
CA GLY A 70 -15.07 24.84 8.10
C GLY A 70 -15.54 25.21 6.69
N THR A 71 -14.75 25.95 5.91
CA THR A 71 -15.06 26.24 4.50
C THR A 71 -14.20 25.47 3.50
N TYR A 72 -13.04 24.93 3.93
CA TYR A 72 -12.08 24.20 3.10
C TYR A 72 -11.57 24.99 1.89
N THR A 73 -11.60 26.31 2.00
CA THR A 73 -11.06 27.22 1.00
C THR A 73 -9.64 27.57 1.38
N TYR A 74 -8.70 27.50 0.43
CA TYR A 74 -7.35 28.00 0.65
C TYR A 74 -7.39 29.52 0.96
N ASN A 75 -6.57 29.96 1.92
CA ASN A 75 -6.48 31.37 2.35
C ASN A 75 -5.06 31.96 2.21
N SER A 76 -4.12 31.21 1.65
CA SER A 76 -2.79 31.68 1.30
C SER A 76 -2.39 31.27 -0.13
N ALA A 77 -1.30 31.87 -0.62
CA ALA A 77 -0.61 31.36 -1.79
C ALA A 77 0.09 30.03 -1.48
N LEU A 78 0.35 29.24 -2.53
CA LEU A 78 1.09 28.00 -2.45
C LEU A 78 2.60 28.26 -2.28
N ALA A 79 3.18 27.81 -1.19
CA ALA A 79 4.62 27.70 -1.03
C ALA A 79 5.10 26.37 -1.62
N LYS A 80 6.24 26.40 -2.34
CA LYS A 80 6.85 25.23 -2.98
C LYS A 80 8.36 25.28 -2.79
N GLU A 81 8.95 24.22 -2.27
CA GLU A 81 10.40 24.07 -2.14
C GLU A 81 10.83 22.73 -2.76
N PRO A 82 11.69 22.72 -3.80
CA PRO A 82 12.19 21.48 -4.36
C PRO A 82 13.22 20.82 -3.43
N PHE A 83 13.22 19.49 -3.38
CA PHE A 83 14.28 18.73 -2.74
C PHE A 83 14.52 17.40 -3.47
N THR A 84 15.65 16.78 -3.20
CA THR A 84 16.00 15.45 -3.72
C THR A 84 16.23 14.53 -2.53
N THR A 85 15.62 13.36 -2.53
CA THR A 85 15.92 12.33 -1.52
C THR A 85 17.33 11.79 -1.74
N LEU A 86 17.96 11.33 -0.66
CA LEU A 86 19.24 10.65 -0.76
C LEU A 86 19.07 9.36 -1.58
N PRO A 87 20.10 8.92 -2.34
CA PRO A 87 20.07 7.62 -2.99
C PRO A 87 20.05 6.51 -1.93
N SER A 88 19.45 5.36 -2.27
CA SER A 88 19.54 4.17 -1.41
C SER A 88 20.98 3.68 -1.44
N GLU A 89 21.51 3.33 -0.27
CA GLU A 89 22.78 2.61 -0.19
C GLU A 89 22.52 1.10 -0.36
N PRO A 90 23.51 0.34 -0.87
CA PRO A 90 23.41 -1.12 -0.86
C PRO A 90 23.27 -1.64 0.57
N THR A 91 22.36 -2.58 0.78
CA THR A 91 22.11 -3.20 2.08
C THR A 91 21.96 -4.72 1.92
N ASP A 92 22.31 -5.46 2.97
CA ASP A 92 22.12 -6.91 3.03
C ASP A 92 20.72 -7.28 3.58
N ALA A 93 19.86 -6.29 3.87
CA ALA A 93 18.48 -6.55 4.27
C ALA A 93 17.72 -7.35 3.20
N TYR A 94 17.05 -8.42 3.64
CA TYR A 94 16.34 -9.31 2.75
C TYR A 94 15.10 -9.89 3.44
N ALA A 95 14.04 -10.04 2.67
CA ALA A 95 12.81 -10.66 3.12
C ALA A 95 12.16 -11.47 1.99
N THR A 96 11.58 -12.60 2.34
CA THR A 96 10.77 -13.42 1.44
C THR A 96 9.33 -13.42 1.91
N GLY A 97 8.43 -13.88 1.05
CA GLY A 97 7.04 -14.07 1.41
C GLY A 97 6.56 -15.48 1.08
N LYS A 98 5.63 -15.99 1.88
CA LYS A 98 4.91 -17.23 1.65
C LYS A 98 3.42 -16.95 1.63
N VAL A 99 2.72 -17.50 0.64
CA VAL A 99 1.27 -17.36 0.51
C VAL A 99 0.56 -18.64 0.95
N THR A 100 -0.31 -18.52 1.95
CA THR A 100 -1.22 -19.58 2.41
C THR A 100 -2.65 -19.14 2.11
N TYR A 101 -3.51 -19.98 1.53
CA TYR A 101 -4.84 -19.55 1.10
C TYR A 101 -5.93 -20.60 1.33
N TRP A 102 -7.18 -20.13 1.45
CA TRP A 102 -8.37 -20.93 1.76
C TRP A 102 -9.56 -20.52 0.89
N ASP A 103 -10.49 -21.44 0.67
CA ASP A 103 -11.81 -21.12 0.13
C ASP A 103 -12.72 -20.56 1.22
N ILE A 104 -13.41 -19.46 0.93
CA ILE A 104 -14.33 -18.82 1.87
C ILE A 104 -15.52 -19.74 2.18
N ASN A 105 -15.98 -20.56 1.23
CA ASN A 105 -17.08 -21.49 1.49
C ASN A 105 -16.66 -22.61 2.45
N ASP A 106 -15.43 -23.09 2.33
CA ASP A 106 -14.88 -24.09 3.26
C ASP A 106 -14.70 -23.48 4.67
N LEU A 107 -14.21 -22.24 4.74
CA LEU A 107 -14.15 -21.47 5.98
C LEU A 107 -15.55 -21.27 6.59
N ALA A 108 -16.56 -20.96 5.79
CA ALA A 108 -17.94 -20.82 6.25
C ALA A 108 -18.55 -22.16 6.72
N ALA A 109 -18.18 -23.27 6.09
CA ALA A 109 -18.57 -24.61 6.55
C ALA A 109 -17.91 -24.97 7.89
N TYR A 110 -16.66 -24.54 8.11
CA TYR A 110 -15.95 -24.69 9.37
C TYR A 110 -16.53 -23.80 10.48
N LYS A 111 -16.72 -22.50 10.20
CA LYS A 111 -17.33 -21.52 11.10
C LYS A 111 -18.31 -20.62 10.33
N PRO A 112 -19.63 -20.73 10.57
CA PRO A 112 -20.66 -20.02 9.80
C PRO A 112 -20.51 -18.48 9.77
N GLU A 113 -19.87 -17.89 10.78
CA GLU A 113 -19.60 -16.44 10.82
C GLU A 113 -18.66 -15.96 9.68
N TYR A 114 -17.81 -16.83 9.15
CA TYR A 114 -16.94 -16.50 8.01
C TYR A 114 -17.70 -16.39 6.69
N ALA A 115 -18.96 -16.80 6.61
CA ALA A 115 -19.80 -16.53 5.44
C ALA A 115 -19.91 -15.02 5.13
N ALA A 116 -19.77 -14.16 6.15
CA ALA A 116 -19.77 -12.71 5.96
C ALA A 116 -18.52 -12.17 5.23
N LEU A 117 -17.46 -12.98 5.12
CA LEU A 117 -16.27 -12.64 4.34
C LEU A 117 -16.49 -12.81 2.84
N LEU A 118 -17.49 -13.60 2.42
CA LEU A 118 -17.84 -13.75 1.01
C LEU A 118 -18.55 -12.48 0.52
N LYS A 119 -17.78 -11.43 0.25
CA LYS A 119 -18.28 -10.15 -0.27
C LYS A 119 -18.58 -10.20 -1.77
N ASP A 120 -17.84 -11.04 -2.49
CA ASP A 120 -17.88 -11.19 -3.93
C ASP A 120 -17.68 -12.66 -4.30
N GLU A 121 -18.69 -13.29 -4.91
CA GLU A 121 -18.64 -14.70 -5.33
C GLU A 121 -17.56 -14.96 -6.40
N SER A 122 -17.09 -13.92 -7.10
CA SER A 122 -16.00 -14.02 -8.08
C SER A 122 -14.60 -14.05 -7.42
N LYS A 123 -14.51 -13.74 -6.12
CA LYS A 123 -13.28 -13.79 -5.33
C LYS A 123 -13.44 -14.72 -4.12
N PRO A 124 -13.65 -16.03 -4.34
CA PRO A 124 -13.96 -16.98 -3.27
C PRO A 124 -12.74 -17.36 -2.42
N ILE A 125 -11.55 -16.80 -2.69
CA ILE A 125 -10.31 -17.16 -2.01
C ILE A 125 -9.88 -16.03 -1.08
N ILE A 126 -9.48 -16.39 0.14
CA ILE A 126 -8.71 -15.49 1.01
C ILE A 126 -7.28 -16.04 1.11
N ALA A 127 -6.30 -15.19 0.85
CA ALA A 127 -4.89 -15.50 0.99
C ALA A 127 -4.24 -14.68 2.09
N ALA A 128 -3.38 -15.33 2.86
CA ALA A 128 -2.50 -14.77 3.87
C ALA A 128 -1.07 -14.70 3.32
N VAL A 129 -0.39 -13.58 3.53
CA VAL A 129 1.01 -13.39 3.15
C VAL A 129 1.88 -13.30 4.40
N GLU A 130 2.65 -14.35 4.65
CA GLU A 130 3.61 -14.43 5.74
C GLU A 130 4.97 -13.94 5.24
N ILE A 131 5.59 -13.00 5.95
CA ILE A 131 6.90 -12.46 5.59
C ILE A 131 7.97 -13.04 6.51
N GLU A 132 9.04 -13.56 5.91
CA GLU A 132 10.24 -14.00 6.62
C GLU A 132 11.36 -12.99 6.40
N TYR A 133 11.89 -12.45 7.49
CA TYR A 133 12.94 -11.42 7.48
C TYR A 133 14.27 -12.04 7.87
N ASN A 134 15.36 -11.59 7.24
CA ASN A 134 16.70 -11.84 7.75
C ASN A 134 17.01 -10.95 8.98
N GLU A 135 18.26 -10.96 9.44
CA GLU A 135 18.67 -10.21 10.64
C GLU A 135 18.84 -8.71 10.44
N GLU A 136 19.08 -8.26 9.19
CA GLU A 136 19.30 -6.85 8.84
C GLU A 136 17.99 -6.12 8.49
N ALA A 137 16.92 -6.84 8.14
CA ALA A 137 15.64 -6.25 7.77
C ALA A 137 14.80 -5.88 9.01
N GLU A 138 14.42 -4.60 9.12
CA GLU A 138 13.50 -4.11 10.16
C GLU A 138 12.03 -4.13 9.69
N SER A 139 11.81 -3.91 8.40
CA SER A 139 10.48 -3.86 7.80
C SER A 139 10.53 -4.26 6.32
N CYS A 140 9.38 -4.30 5.67
CA CYS A 140 9.29 -4.50 4.24
C CYS A 140 8.14 -3.74 3.61
N TYR A 141 8.28 -3.48 2.30
CA TYR A 141 7.16 -3.23 1.39
C TYR A 141 6.82 -4.53 0.69
N TYR A 142 5.54 -4.83 0.51
CA TYR A 142 5.12 -6.01 -0.24
C TYR A 142 3.78 -5.81 -0.93
N ALA A 143 3.60 -6.50 -2.05
CA ALA A 143 2.36 -6.50 -2.79
C ALA A 143 2.09 -7.88 -3.38
N LEU A 144 0.81 -8.27 -3.37
CA LEU A 144 0.30 -9.41 -4.10
C LEU A 144 -0.43 -8.88 -5.34
N TRP A 145 0.24 -8.95 -6.48
CA TRP A 145 -0.24 -8.42 -7.76
C TRP A 145 -1.12 -9.42 -8.47
N VAL A 146 -2.15 -8.93 -9.16
CA VAL A 146 -2.87 -9.71 -10.16
C VAL A 146 -2.04 -9.83 -11.43
N GLY A 147 -1.79 -11.06 -11.88
CA GLY A 147 -1.02 -11.40 -13.07
C GLY A 147 0.46 -11.71 -12.78
N ASP A 148 1.18 -12.06 -13.85
CA ASP A 148 2.64 -12.16 -13.84
C ASP A 148 3.23 -10.80 -14.20
N VAL A 149 3.91 -10.18 -13.24
CA VAL A 149 4.54 -8.85 -13.40
C VAL A 149 6.07 -8.94 -13.44
N THR A 150 6.62 -10.15 -13.48
CA THR A 150 8.07 -10.39 -13.44
C THR A 150 8.81 -9.92 -14.70
N ALA A 151 8.07 -9.58 -15.76
CA ALA A 151 8.63 -9.10 -17.02
C ALA A 151 9.32 -7.72 -16.91
N ASP A 152 8.97 -6.91 -15.90
CA ASP A 152 9.57 -5.59 -15.65
C ASP A 152 9.85 -5.43 -14.14
N PRO A 153 11.00 -5.93 -13.65
CA PRO A 153 11.33 -5.93 -12.23
C PRO A 153 11.54 -4.50 -11.69
N ASP A 154 12.08 -3.58 -12.49
CA ASP A 154 12.33 -2.21 -12.05
C ASP A 154 11.01 -1.46 -11.82
N MET A 155 10.09 -1.55 -12.78
CA MET A 155 8.75 -0.98 -12.59
C MET A 155 8.01 -1.65 -11.43
N THR A 156 8.13 -2.98 -11.28
CA THR A 156 7.49 -3.70 -10.18
C THR A 156 8.06 -3.28 -8.82
N PHE A 157 9.36 -3.01 -8.74
CA PHE A 157 10.01 -2.50 -7.55
C PHE A 157 9.37 -1.17 -7.11
N ASP A 158 9.34 -0.19 -8.02
CA ASP A 158 8.75 1.12 -7.75
C ASP A 158 7.28 1.02 -7.35
N GLN A 159 6.49 0.23 -8.09
CA GLN A 159 5.08 0.04 -7.79
C GLN A 159 4.85 -0.66 -6.44
N THR A 160 5.76 -1.53 -6.01
CA THR A 160 5.66 -2.20 -4.71
C THR A 160 5.93 -1.23 -3.57
N ILE A 161 6.89 -0.32 -3.72
CA ILE A 161 7.14 0.75 -2.73
C ILE A 161 5.94 1.71 -2.67
N MET A 162 5.41 2.12 -3.83
CA MET A 162 4.35 3.12 -3.91
C MET A 162 2.98 2.61 -3.47
N ASN A 163 2.60 1.41 -3.92
CA ASN A 163 1.23 0.89 -3.78
C ASN A 163 1.12 -0.31 -2.84
N GLY A 164 2.25 -0.90 -2.45
CA GLY A 164 2.30 -2.04 -1.56
C GLY A 164 1.78 -1.75 -0.16
N LYS A 165 1.78 -2.81 0.64
CA LYS A 165 1.61 -2.75 2.08
C LYS A 165 2.97 -2.68 2.74
N THR A 166 2.98 -2.12 3.95
CA THR A 166 4.13 -2.20 4.85
C THR A 166 3.87 -3.21 5.95
N ALA A 167 4.90 -3.96 6.32
CA ALA A 167 4.89 -4.82 7.50
C ALA A 167 6.22 -4.73 8.24
N LYS A 168 6.16 -4.89 9.56
CA LYS A 168 7.31 -5.07 10.44
C LYS A 168 7.32 -6.46 11.03
N LYS A 169 8.46 -6.88 11.56
CA LYS A 169 8.56 -8.15 12.28
C LYS A 169 7.58 -8.18 13.46
N GLY A 170 6.69 -9.18 13.46
CA GLY A 170 5.65 -9.34 14.48
C GLY A 170 4.33 -8.60 14.20
N ASP A 171 4.23 -7.87 13.08
CA ASP A 171 2.94 -7.37 12.61
C ASP A 171 2.00 -8.53 12.24
N PRO A 172 0.67 -8.34 12.35
CA PRO A 172 -0.29 -9.35 11.97
C PRO A 172 -0.23 -9.62 10.45
N VAL A 173 -0.42 -10.89 10.08
CA VAL A 173 -0.42 -11.34 8.68
C VAL A 173 -1.57 -10.71 7.91
N SER A 174 -1.28 -10.05 6.78
CA SER A 174 -2.34 -9.44 5.96
C SER A 174 -3.10 -10.47 5.14
N LEU A 175 -4.41 -10.23 5.02
CA LEU A 175 -5.33 -11.05 4.24
C LEU A 175 -5.75 -10.34 2.95
N PHE A 176 -5.88 -11.10 1.86
CA PHE A 176 -6.20 -10.63 0.51
C PHE A 176 -7.35 -11.42 -0.11
N TYR A 177 -8.27 -10.74 -0.81
CA TYR A 177 -9.32 -11.41 -1.61
C TYR A 177 -8.85 -11.72 -3.02
N LEU A 178 -8.86 -12.98 -3.41
CA LEU A 178 -8.35 -13.44 -4.70
C LEU A 178 -9.37 -14.29 -5.45
N THR A 179 -9.17 -14.40 -6.75
CA THR A 179 -9.92 -15.32 -7.61
C THR A 179 -9.15 -16.63 -7.78
N ARG A 180 -9.86 -17.76 -7.83
CA ARG A 180 -9.24 -19.07 -8.08
C ARG A 180 -8.63 -19.14 -9.48
N GLU A 181 -7.54 -19.88 -9.63
CA GLU A 181 -6.77 -20.05 -10.87
C GLU A 181 -6.20 -18.74 -11.45
N GLN A 182 -6.33 -17.63 -10.73
CA GLN A 182 -5.75 -16.36 -11.11
C GLN A 182 -4.24 -16.41 -10.86
N LEU A 183 -3.48 -16.21 -11.92
CA LEU A 183 -2.05 -15.97 -11.82
C LEU A 183 -1.81 -14.69 -11.02
N SER A 184 -0.94 -14.75 -10.03
CA SER A 184 -0.59 -13.62 -9.17
C SER A 184 0.93 -13.58 -8.96
N THR A 185 1.47 -12.41 -8.63
CA THR A 185 2.89 -12.26 -8.30
C THR A 185 3.02 -11.65 -6.90
N LEU A 186 3.68 -12.35 -5.99
CA LEU A 186 4.12 -11.77 -4.74
C LEU A 186 5.43 -11.03 -4.97
N SER A 187 5.52 -9.80 -4.48
CA SER A 187 6.72 -8.98 -4.47
C SER A 187 6.99 -8.52 -3.04
N VAL A 188 8.25 -8.60 -2.59
CA VAL A 188 8.67 -8.19 -1.24
C VAL A 188 10.01 -7.46 -1.33
N ILE A 189 10.10 -6.30 -0.70
CA ILE A 189 11.31 -5.46 -0.64
C ILE A 189 11.59 -5.19 0.83
N ALA A 190 12.70 -5.72 1.35
CA ALA A 190 13.13 -5.47 2.72
C ALA A 190 13.68 -4.06 2.89
N VAL A 191 13.58 -3.55 4.12
CA VAL A 191 14.08 -2.23 4.51
C VAL A 191 14.87 -2.38 5.81
N ASP A 192 16.10 -1.86 5.83
CA ASP A 192 16.96 -1.86 7.02
C ASP A 192 16.65 -0.70 7.99
N SER A 193 17.43 -0.58 9.07
CA SER A 193 17.27 0.46 10.08
C SER A 193 17.54 1.88 9.58
N ASP A 194 18.29 2.03 8.50
CA ASP A 194 18.65 3.30 7.89
C ASP A 194 17.73 3.65 6.70
N SER A 195 16.67 2.87 6.50
CA SER A 195 15.70 3.01 5.41
C SER A 195 16.27 2.74 4.02
N ASN A 196 17.34 1.94 3.91
CA ASN A 196 17.80 1.44 2.62
C ASN A 196 16.98 0.24 2.19
N TYR A 197 16.81 0.10 0.88
CA TYR A 197 16.02 -0.97 0.28
C TYR A 197 16.90 -2.14 -0.14
N GLY A 198 16.54 -3.33 0.31
CA GLY A 198 17.15 -4.58 -0.12
C GLY A 198 16.68 -5.04 -1.50
N ASP A 199 17.25 -6.14 -1.98
CA ASP A 199 16.83 -6.78 -3.23
C ASP A 199 15.37 -7.24 -3.15
N MET A 200 14.63 -7.08 -4.26
CA MET A 200 13.24 -7.52 -4.33
C MET A 200 13.14 -9.04 -4.54
N TYR A 201 12.45 -9.70 -3.62
CA TYR A 201 11.94 -11.05 -3.82
C TYR A 201 10.69 -11.00 -4.71
N MET A 202 10.62 -11.87 -5.72
CA MET A 202 9.43 -12.07 -6.53
C MET A 202 9.10 -13.56 -6.68
N GLU A 203 7.82 -13.90 -6.57
CA GLU A 203 7.31 -15.25 -6.80
C GLU A 203 5.99 -15.21 -7.57
N VAL A 204 5.93 -15.96 -8.67
CA VAL A 204 4.70 -16.16 -9.44
C VAL A 204 3.93 -17.34 -8.86
N ILE A 205 2.66 -17.10 -8.53
CA ILE A 205 1.80 -18.02 -7.79
C ILE A 205 0.52 -18.24 -8.58
N THR A 206 0.07 -19.48 -8.65
CA THR A 206 -1.25 -19.84 -9.18
C THR A 206 -2.05 -20.52 -8.09
N LEU A 207 -3.21 -19.95 -7.75
CA LEU A 207 -4.07 -20.46 -6.68
C LEU A 207 -4.94 -21.62 -7.20
N THR A 208 -4.47 -22.84 -7.04
CA THR A 208 -5.20 -24.05 -7.43
C THR A 208 -6.02 -24.61 -6.28
N GLU A 209 -7.02 -25.43 -6.59
CA GLU A 209 -7.83 -26.13 -5.59
C GLU A 209 -6.97 -27.07 -4.72
N GLU A 210 -6.00 -27.77 -5.32
CA GLU A 210 -5.10 -28.69 -4.62
C GLU A 210 -4.15 -28.00 -3.64
N GLY A 211 -3.82 -26.72 -3.87
CA GLY A 211 -2.93 -25.95 -3.00
C GLY A 211 -3.64 -25.24 -1.83
N MET A 212 -4.97 -25.37 -1.72
CA MET A 212 -5.72 -24.75 -0.62
C MET A 212 -5.37 -25.40 0.72
N SER A 213 -5.13 -24.55 1.71
CA SER A 213 -4.90 -24.99 3.08
C SER A 213 -6.19 -25.55 3.69
N GLN A 214 -6.06 -26.66 4.41
CA GLN A 214 -7.11 -27.23 5.25
C GLN A 214 -6.87 -26.93 6.73
N ASP A 215 -5.84 -26.14 7.05
CA ASP A 215 -5.56 -25.68 8.40
C ASP A 215 -6.42 -24.44 8.71
N PHE A 216 -7.67 -24.67 9.07
CA PHE A 216 -8.60 -23.61 9.43
C PHE A 216 -8.31 -22.99 10.81
N ALA A 217 -7.57 -23.70 11.67
CA ALA A 217 -7.13 -23.14 12.96
C ALA A 217 -6.05 -22.06 12.75
N LEU A 218 -5.18 -22.24 11.76
CA LEU A 218 -4.25 -21.18 11.36
C LEU A 218 -4.98 -19.94 10.84
N PHE A 219 -6.06 -20.13 10.07
CA PHE A 219 -6.88 -19.00 9.64
C PHE A 219 -7.50 -18.24 10.83
N ASP A 220 -8.00 -18.95 11.85
CA ASP A 220 -8.52 -18.33 13.07
C ASP A 220 -7.47 -17.43 13.74
N GLU A 221 -6.22 -17.89 13.82
CA GLU A 221 -5.10 -17.14 14.39
C GLU A 221 -4.86 -15.84 13.62
N TYR A 222 -4.77 -15.92 12.29
CA TYR A 222 -4.55 -14.74 11.44
C TYR A 222 -5.72 -13.76 11.51
N TYR A 223 -6.96 -14.26 11.47
CA TYR A 223 -8.16 -13.43 11.55
C TYR A 223 -8.27 -12.73 12.92
N ALA A 224 -7.99 -13.44 14.02
CA ALA A 224 -8.01 -12.85 15.35
C ALA A 224 -6.90 -11.80 15.57
N ALA A 225 -5.70 -12.02 15.00
CA ALA A 225 -4.59 -11.08 15.07
C ALA A 225 -4.88 -9.75 14.36
N GLN A 226 -5.63 -9.79 13.25
CA GLN A 226 -6.17 -8.58 12.61
C GLN A 226 -7.10 -7.83 13.57
N GLY A 227 -8.07 -8.55 14.16
CA GLY A 227 -9.06 -8.00 15.11
C GLY A 227 -8.46 -7.22 16.28
N GLN A 228 -7.38 -7.75 16.87
CA GLN A 228 -6.69 -7.11 17.99
C GLN A 228 -5.89 -5.87 17.59
N SER A 229 -5.42 -5.84 16.35
CA SER A 229 -4.67 -4.70 15.81
C SER A 229 -5.62 -3.53 15.51
N SER A 230 -6.81 -3.82 15.00
CA SER A 230 -7.91 -2.87 14.77
C SER A 230 -8.43 -2.17 16.04
N VAL A 231 -8.25 -2.78 17.23
CA VAL A 231 -8.59 -2.16 18.52
C VAL A 231 -7.51 -1.20 19.01
N LYS A 232 -6.24 -1.40 18.63
CA LYS A 232 -5.14 -0.48 18.95
C LYS A 232 -5.06 0.72 17.99
N SER A 233 -5.53 0.57 16.76
CA SER A 233 -5.63 1.63 15.75
C SER A 233 -7.08 1.77 15.30
N ALA A 234 -7.82 2.68 15.92
CA ALA A 234 -9.27 2.79 15.81
C ALA A 234 -9.80 2.77 14.35
N SER A 235 -10.68 1.79 14.10
CA SER A 235 -11.65 1.60 13.00
C SER A 235 -11.14 1.51 11.55
N ALA A 236 -10.91 0.28 11.08
CA ALA A 236 -11.62 -0.38 9.95
C ALA A 236 -10.79 -1.56 9.44
N GLU A 237 -11.26 -2.78 9.68
CA GLU A 237 -10.66 -3.99 9.15
C GLU A 237 -11.17 -4.22 7.73
N THR A 238 -10.41 -3.76 6.75
CA THR A 238 -10.67 -4.07 5.35
C THR A 238 -9.64 -5.09 4.92
N ILE A 239 -10.03 -6.37 4.89
CA ILE A 239 -9.32 -7.38 4.08
C ILE A 239 -9.13 -6.75 2.69
N SER A 240 -7.89 -6.69 2.25
CA SER A 240 -7.51 -5.89 1.08
C SER A 240 -7.78 -6.64 -0.21
N GLU A 241 -8.06 -5.89 -1.27
CA GLU A 241 -7.94 -6.45 -2.61
C GLU A 241 -6.45 -6.51 -3.00
N PRO A 242 -6.05 -7.48 -3.85
CA PRO A 242 -4.75 -7.49 -4.48
C PRO A 242 -4.55 -6.22 -5.28
N ALA A 243 -3.30 -5.80 -5.42
CA ALA A 243 -2.98 -4.68 -6.27
C ALA A 243 -3.16 -5.13 -7.73
N SER A 244 -3.92 -4.37 -8.52
CA SER A 244 -3.98 -4.59 -9.96
C SER A 244 -2.84 -3.82 -10.61
N PHE A 245 -2.15 -4.46 -11.55
CA PHE A 245 -1.31 -3.72 -12.47
C PHE A 245 -2.24 -2.87 -13.32
N GLY A 246 -2.20 -1.54 -13.12
CA GLY A 246 -3.00 -0.62 -13.89
C GLY A 246 -2.60 -0.70 -15.36
N LYS A 247 -3.34 -1.47 -16.18
CA LYS A 247 -3.41 -1.17 -17.61
C LYS A 247 -4.20 0.13 -17.72
N GLN A 248 -3.50 1.26 -17.80
CA GLN A 248 -4.11 2.50 -18.27
C GLN A 248 -4.55 2.28 -19.72
N GLU A 249 -5.79 1.85 -19.93
CA GLU A 249 -6.45 1.98 -21.22
C GLU A 249 -6.68 3.47 -21.47
N ILE A 250 -5.88 4.06 -22.35
CA ILE A 250 -6.05 5.42 -22.83
C ILE A 250 -7.24 5.41 -23.80
N THR A 251 -8.44 5.58 -23.28
CA THR A 251 -9.59 6.03 -24.07
C THR A 251 -10.16 7.30 -23.44
N GLY A 252 -9.76 8.44 -23.98
CA GLY A 252 -10.34 9.75 -23.68
C GLY A 252 -9.39 10.69 -22.94
N HIS A 253 -8.85 11.67 -23.67
CA HIS A 253 -8.17 12.89 -23.21
C HIS A 253 -7.73 12.97 -21.74
N GLY A 254 -6.49 12.52 -21.47
CA GLY A 254 -5.76 12.78 -20.22
C GLY A 254 -4.30 12.42 -20.43
N ALA A 255 -3.40 13.38 -20.19
CA ALA A 255 -1.96 13.24 -20.45
C ALA A 255 -1.30 12.25 -19.46
N LEU A 256 -0.37 11.46 -20.00
CA LEU A 256 0.46 10.50 -19.28
C LEU A 256 1.74 11.14 -18.75
N TYR A 257 2.22 10.56 -17.66
CA TYR A 257 3.44 10.88 -16.92
C TYR A 257 4.72 10.79 -17.76
N TYR A 258 5.68 11.68 -17.49
CA TYR A 258 7.09 11.55 -17.86
C TYR A 258 7.98 11.96 -16.67
N SER A 259 8.98 11.13 -16.36
CA SER A 259 10.20 11.57 -15.68
C SER A 259 11.18 12.16 -16.70
N LYS A 260 12.14 12.96 -16.24
CA LYS A 260 13.30 13.37 -17.04
C LYS A 260 14.43 12.37 -16.84
#